data_AF-A0A6P1WUT4-F1
#
_entry.id   AF-A0A6P1WUT4-F1
#
_cell.length_a   1.000
_cell.length_b   1.000
_cell.length_c   1.000
_cell.angle_alpha   90.00
_cell.angle_beta   90.00
_cell.angle_gamma   90.00
#
_symmetry.space_group_name_H-M   'P 1'
#
loop_
_entity.id
_entity.type
_entity.pdbx_description
1 polymer ?
#
loop_
_entity_poly.entity_id
_entity_poly.type
_entity_poly.pdbx_seq_one_letter_code
_entity_poly.pdbx_strand_id
1 'polypeptide(L)'
;MVKNKLLAATLSISLVLPLITPYSEGATAASNIEEIGEGAQIIKRTEDVSSKKWGVTQNIQFDFVKDPKYNKDALIIKMQGFINSRTSFTDVKGKGYEATKRLLWPFQYNIALKTSDPNVSLINYLPKNKIETIDVSQTLGYTIGGNFQSAPSINGKGAFNYAKKISYNQQNYISEVVQQNSKNIKWEVKANAFNSEDGQLSAYDSHLFVRSPIGPNARDFFVSDDNLPPLIHSGFNPSFIATVSHEKDKGDTSEFEIAYGRNLDITYATFFTRTGIFAERRHNALVNRNLVIKYEVNWKTHEIKVKGHN
;
A
#
# COMPACT_ATOMS: atom_id res chain seq x y z
N MET A 1 -59.92 -11.84 -38.57
CA MET A 1 -59.18 -12.55 -37.49
C MET A 1 -57.80 -12.92 -38.05
N VAL A 2 -56.85 -11.99 -37.92
CA VAL A 2 -55.51 -12.08 -38.52
C VAL A 2 -54.50 -12.09 -37.37
N LYS A 3 -53.65 -13.12 -37.33
CA LYS A 3 -52.65 -13.34 -36.26
C LYS A 3 -51.42 -12.46 -36.51
N ASN A 4 -51.21 -11.44 -35.69
CA ASN A 4 -49.94 -10.73 -35.60
C ASN A 4 -48.99 -11.49 -34.68
N LYS A 5 -47.93 -12.07 -35.24
CA LYS A 5 -46.76 -12.54 -34.49
C LYS A 5 -45.78 -11.38 -34.38
N LEU A 6 -45.65 -10.81 -33.18
CA LEU A 6 -44.57 -9.90 -32.81
C LEU A 6 -43.29 -10.74 -32.59
N LEU A 7 -42.33 -10.61 -33.50
CA LEU A 7 -40.95 -11.06 -33.30
C LEU A 7 -40.20 -9.95 -32.55
N ALA A 8 -39.76 -10.27 -31.33
CA ALA A 8 -38.94 -9.42 -30.50
C ALA A 8 -37.53 -9.27 -31.11
N ALA A 9 -37.16 -8.05 -31.47
CA ALA A 9 -35.81 -7.72 -31.91
C ALA A 9 -34.86 -7.74 -30.70
N THR A 10 -33.96 -8.72 -30.67
CA THR A 10 -32.85 -8.81 -29.73
C THR A 10 -31.74 -7.86 -30.21
N LEU A 11 -31.52 -6.75 -29.49
CA LEU A 11 -30.39 -5.85 -29.73
C LEU A 11 -29.13 -6.47 -29.12
N SER A 12 -28.33 -7.13 -29.95
CA SER A 12 -26.96 -7.54 -29.65
C SER A 12 -26.03 -6.33 -29.75
N ILE A 13 -25.79 -5.66 -28.62
CA ILE A 13 -24.75 -4.63 -28.51
C ILE A 13 -23.40 -5.35 -28.42
N SER A 14 -22.71 -5.46 -29.55
CA SER A 14 -21.31 -5.89 -29.61
C SER A 14 -20.41 -4.74 -29.14
N LEU A 15 -19.79 -4.91 -27.96
CA LEU A 15 -18.75 -4.02 -27.47
C LEU A 15 -17.43 -4.35 -28.18
N VAL A 16 -17.13 -3.64 -29.27
CA VAL A 16 -15.78 -3.61 -29.85
C VAL A 16 -14.97 -2.58 -29.04
N LEU A 17 -14.06 -3.06 -28.19
CA LEU A 17 -13.05 -2.23 -27.56
C LEU A 17 -11.89 -2.00 -28.55
N PRO A 18 -11.50 -0.75 -28.86
CA PRO A 18 -10.25 -0.51 -29.55
C PRO A 18 -9.08 -0.71 -28.59
N LEU A 19 -8.20 -1.65 -28.93
CA LEU A 19 -6.87 -1.82 -28.34
C LEU A 19 -6.00 -0.60 -28.70
N ILE A 20 -5.74 0.28 -27.73
CA ILE A 20 -4.73 1.32 -27.86
C ILE A 20 -3.46 0.83 -27.15
N THR A 21 -2.42 0.55 -27.93
CA THR A 21 -1.05 0.38 -27.44
C THR A 21 -0.44 1.75 -27.15
N PRO A 22 0.15 2.01 -25.96
CA PRO A 22 0.88 3.26 -25.73
C PRO A 22 2.31 3.14 -26.28
N TYR A 23 2.60 3.92 -27.33
CA TYR A 23 3.96 4.36 -27.61
C TYR A 23 4.21 5.67 -26.84
N SER A 24 5.42 5.82 -26.31
CA SER A 24 5.80 6.89 -25.42
C SER A 24 5.97 8.22 -26.17
N GLU A 25 5.31 9.26 -25.68
CA GLU A 25 5.75 10.65 -25.77
C GLU A 25 5.48 11.29 -24.41
N GLY A 26 6.44 12.07 -23.92
CA GLY A 26 6.46 12.59 -22.55
C GLY A 26 5.17 13.32 -22.19
N ALA A 27 4.34 12.68 -21.36
CA ALA A 27 3.23 13.34 -20.71
C ALA A 27 3.80 14.32 -19.67
N THR A 28 3.97 15.58 -20.05
CA THR A 28 4.07 16.67 -19.08
C THR A 28 2.78 16.65 -18.26
N ALA A 29 2.86 16.17 -17.02
CA ALA A 29 1.75 16.11 -16.09
C ALA A 29 1.08 17.49 -15.99
N ALA A 30 -0.21 17.56 -16.32
CA ALA A 30 -1.02 18.76 -16.15
C ALA A 30 -0.85 19.29 -14.72
N SER A 31 -0.39 20.54 -14.59
CA SER A 31 -0.24 21.20 -13.29
C SER A 31 -1.60 21.55 -12.73
N ASN A 32 -2.09 20.74 -11.81
CA ASN A 32 -3.29 21.04 -11.02
C ASN A 32 -2.86 21.90 -9.84
N ILE A 33 -2.93 23.22 -10.03
CA ILE A 33 -2.72 24.21 -8.98
C ILE A 33 -4.06 24.46 -8.27
N GLU A 34 -4.08 24.43 -6.94
CA GLU A 34 -5.25 24.74 -6.11
C GLU A 34 -4.91 25.93 -5.21
N GLU A 35 -5.70 27.00 -5.28
CA GLU A 35 -5.57 28.13 -4.36
C GLU A 35 -6.23 27.81 -3.02
N ILE A 36 -5.54 28.08 -1.91
CA ILE A 36 -5.98 27.73 -0.55
C ILE A 36 -6.20 28.95 0.36
N GLY A 37 -6.15 30.15 -0.22
CA GLY A 37 -6.37 31.43 0.46
C GLY A 37 -5.08 32.19 0.82
N GLU A 38 -5.22 33.49 1.09
CA GLU A 38 -4.14 34.43 1.46
C GLU A 38 -2.88 34.39 0.56
N GLY A 39 -3.05 34.09 -0.73
CA GLY A 39 -1.95 33.97 -1.69
C GLY A 39 -1.15 32.67 -1.58
N ALA A 40 -1.60 31.71 -0.77
CA ALA A 40 -1.05 30.37 -0.70
C ALA A 40 -1.72 29.44 -1.73
N GLN A 41 -0.93 28.52 -2.29
CA GLN A 41 -1.36 27.58 -3.31
C GLN A 41 -0.73 26.20 -3.11
N ILE A 42 -1.43 25.17 -3.57
CA ILE A 42 -0.96 23.79 -3.62
C ILE A 42 -0.69 23.39 -5.07
N ILE A 43 0.52 22.93 -5.36
CA ILE A 43 0.87 22.41 -6.67
C ILE A 43 0.91 20.89 -6.57
N LYS A 44 -0.02 20.21 -7.26
CA LYS A 44 -0.17 18.75 -7.16
C LYS A 44 0.55 18.06 -8.31
N ARG A 45 1.38 17.07 -7.99
CA ARG A 45 2.02 16.15 -8.92
C ARG A 45 1.68 14.72 -8.51
N THR A 46 1.58 13.82 -9.48
CA THR A 46 1.34 12.41 -9.23
C THR A 46 2.27 11.59 -10.08
N GLU A 47 2.93 10.62 -9.47
CA GLU A 47 3.75 9.63 -10.15
C GLU A 47 3.14 8.24 -9.94
N ASP A 48 3.06 7.46 -11.02
CA ASP A 48 2.63 6.07 -10.98
C ASP A 48 3.73 5.18 -11.56
N VAL A 49 4.25 4.27 -10.74
CA VAL A 49 5.29 3.34 -11.16
C VAL A 49 4.94 1.94 -10.67
N SER A 50 4.95 0.99 -11.61
CA SER A 50 4.57 -0.40 -11.37
C SER A 50 5.69 -1.37 -11.72
N SER A 51 5.87 -2.42 -10.92
CA SER A 51 6.83 -3.50 -11.17
C SER A 51 6.18 -4.88 -11.10
N LYS A 52 6.18 -5.59 -12.23
CA LYS A 52 5.68 -6.98 -12.32
C LYS A 52 6.53 -7.96 -11.50
N LYS A 53 7.85 -7.73 -11.41
CA LYS A 53 8.79 -8.56 -10.63
C LYS A 53 8.45 -8.52 -9.14
N TRP A 54 8.21 -7.33 -8.61
CA TRP A 54 7.91 -7.14 -7.19
C TRP A 54 6.41 -7.27 -6.88
N GLY A 55 5.54 -7.18 -7.90
CA GLY A 55 4.08 -7.17 -7.73
C GLY A 55 3.62 -5.95 -6.93
N VAL A 56 4.14 -4.78 -7.28
CA VAL A 56 3.93 -3.53 -6.56
C VAL A 56 3.62 -2.42 -7.56
N THR A 57 2.65 -1.59 -7.22
CA THR A 57 2.35 -0.31 -7.86
C THR A 57 2.46 0.78 -6.81
N GLN A 58 3.31 1.76 -7.05
CA GLN A 58 3.41 2.98 -6.25
C GLN A 58 2.65 4.09 -6.97
N ASN A 59 1.57 4.56 -6.37
CA ASN A 59 0.82 5.73 -6.82
C ASN A 59 1.05 6.83 -5.78
N ILE A 60 1.97 7.74 -6.08
CA ILE A 60 2.46 8.73 -5.11
C ILE A 60 1.98 10.10 -5.53
N GLN A 61 1.31 10.80 -4.62
CA GLN A 61 0.91 12.20 -4.80
C GLN A 61 1.89 13.09 -4.03
N PHE A 62 2.41 14.08 -4.73
CA PHE A 62 3.35 15.09 -4.24
C PHE A 62 2.62 16.43 -4.29
N ASP A 63 2.16 16.90 -3.13
CA ASP A 63 1.47 18.17 -3.00
C ASP A 63 2.43 19.20 -2.41
N PHE A 64 2.95 20.09 -3.25
CA PHE A 64 3.83 21.18 -2.81
C PHE A 64 2.99 22.30 -2.21
N VAL A 65 3.34 22.73 -1.00
CA VAL A 65 2.70 23.83 -0.30
C VAL A 65 3.51 25.10 -0.53
N LYS A 66 2.99 26.00 -1.36
CA LYS A 66 3.57 27.32 -1.57
C LYS A 66 2.80 28.34 -0.75
N ASP A 67 3.39 28.70 0.39
CA ASP A 67 2.82 29.66 1.32
C ASP A 67 3.81 30.83 1.55
N PRO A 68 3.46 32.07 1.16
CA PRO A 68 4.29 33.25 1.42
C PRO A 68 4.54 33.52 2.91
N LYS A 69 3.62 33.12 3.79
CA LYS A 69 3.71 33.32 5.25
C LYS A 69 4.51 32.22 5.95
N TYR A 70 4.88 31.16 5.23
CA TYR A 70 5.74 30.09 5.75
C TYR A 70 7.17 30.25 5.23
N ASN A 71 8.16 30.23 6.12
CA ASN A 71 9.57 30.50 5.77
C ASN A 71 10.31 29.28 5.21
N LYS A 72 9.64 28.13 5.07
CA LYS A 72 10.19 26.90 4.47
C LYS A 72 9.33 26.44 3.31
N ASP A 73 9.89 25.61 2.44
CA ASP A 73 9.08 24.85 1.49
C ASP A 73 8.51 23.63 2.20
N ALA A 74 7.29 23.24 1.87
CA ALA A 74 6.66 22.04 2.41
C ALA A 74 6.16 21.15 1.29
N LEU A 75 6.34 19.85 1.46
CA LEU A 75 5.85 18.84 0.54
C LEU A 75 5.09 17.77 1.32
N ILE A 76 3.82 17.59 0.98
CA ILE A 76 2.98 16.52 1.49
C ILE A 76 3.04 15.37 0.50
N ILE A 77 3.61 14.25 0.92
CA ILE A 77 3.79 13.03 0.12
C ILE A 77 2.72 12.03 0.57
N LYS A 78 1.72 11.79 -0.28
CA LYS A 78 0.72 10.74 -0.07
C LYS A 78 1.12 9.49 -0.84
N MET A 79 1.46 8.46 -0.07
CA MET A 79 1.89 7.15 -0.54
C MET A 79 0.68 6.22 -0.68
N GLN A 80 0.22 6.01 -1.92
CA GLN A 80 -0.83 5.05 -2.26
C GLN A 80 -0.35 3.98 -3.24
N GLY A 81 -1.24 3.07 -3.64
CA GLY A 81 -1.00 2.09 -4.68
C GLY A 81 -1.48 0.70 -4.30
N PHE A 82 -0.70 -0.31 -4.65
CA PHE A 82 -1.01 -1.70 -4.37
C PHE A 82 0.25 -2.55 -4.17
N ILE A 83 0.21 -3.43 -3.17
CA ILE A 83 1.26 -4.41 -2.87
C ILE A 83 0.57 -5.78 -2.90
N ASN A 84 0.79 -6.55 -3.97
CA ASN A 84 0.21 -7.89 -4.11
C ASN A 84 0.63 -8.79 -2.94
N SER A 85 -0.23 -9.68 -2.44
CA SER A 85 0.13 -10.54 -1.30
C SER A 85 1.27 -11.52 -1.61
N ARG A 86 1.40 -11.91 -2.89
CA ARG A 86 2.26 -13.01 -3.36
C ARG A 86 1.94 -14.33 -2.67
N THR A 87 0.71 -14.47 -2.20
CA THR A 87 0.25 -15.71 -1.61
C THR A 87 0.26 -16.82 -2.65
N SER A 88 0.82 -17.98 -2.28
CA SER A 88 0.89 -19.12 -3.20
C SER A 88 0.81 -20.44 -2.46
N PHE A 89 0.13 -21.40 -3.09
CA PHE A 89 -0.04 -22.76 -2.61
C PHE A 89 0.72 -23.68 -3.55
N THR A 90 1.66 -24.47 -3.02
CA THR A 90 2.56 -25.29 -3.84
C THR A 90 2.89 -26.60 -3.15
N ASP A 91 3.18 -27.63 -3.94
CA ASP A 91 3.74 -28.88 -3.43
C ASP A 91 5.19 -28.70 -2.99
N VAL A 92 5.60 -29.43 -1.95
CA VAL A 92 7.00 -29.52 -1.57
C VAL A 92 7.69 -30.59 -2.42
N LYS A 93 8.74 -30.20 -3.14
CA LYS A 93 9.52 -31.13 -3.96
C LYS A 93 10.52 -31.90 -3.08
N GLY A 94 10.63 -33.20 -3.30
CA GLY A 94 11.60 -34.07 -2.65
C GLY A 94 10.98 -35.40 -2.26
N LYS A 95 11.78 -36.48 -2.27
CA LYS A 95 11.32 -37.80 -1.80
C LYS A 95 10.96 -37.72 -0.32
N GLY A 96 9.77 -38.19 0.05
CA GLY A 96 9.27 -38.16 1.43
C GLY A 96 8.46 -36.92 1.80
N TYR A 97 8.29 -35.96 0.88
CA TYR A 97 7.48 -34.75 1.08
C TYR A 97 6.20 -34.73 0.24
N GLU A 98 5.82 -35.87 -0.34
CA GLU A 98 4.64 -35.99 -1.21
C GLU A 98 3.34 -35.62 -0.46
N ALA A 99 3.30 -35.88 0.85
CA ALA A 99 2.20 -35.54 1.75
C ALA A 99 2.30 -34.11 2.34
N THR A 100 3.36 -33.36 2.01
CA THR A 100 3.61 -32.01 2.53
C THR A 100 3.31 -30.96 1.48
N LYS A 101 2.48 -29.98 1.86
CA LYS A 101 2.10 -28.83 1.05
C LYS A 101 2.60 -27.54 1.69
N ARG A 102 2.78 -26.50 0.87
CA ARG A 102 3.38 -25.24 1.27
C ARG A 102 2.49 -24.05 0.92
N LEU A 103 2.23 -23.22 1.91
CA LEU A 103 1.63 -21.90 1.79
C LEU A 103 2.69 -20.83 2.02
N LEU A 104 2.94 -19.99 1.02
CA LEU A 104 3.69 -18.75 1.15
C LEU A 104 2.69 -17.61 1.30
N TRP A 105 2.84 -16.73 2.29
CA TRP A 105 1.87 -15.66 2.55
C TRP A 105 2.55 -14.45 3.22
N PRO A 106 1.99 -13.24 3.10
CA PRO A 106 2.60 -12.04 3.65
C PRO A 106 2.34 -11.94 5.15
N PHE A 107 3.39 -12.08 5.96
CA PHE A 107 3.28 -11.79 7.39
C PHE A 107 3.25 -10.28 7.64
N GLN A 108 3.93 -9.50 6.80
CA GLN A 108 4.08 -8.07 7.00
C GLN A 108 4.18 -7.34 5.67
N TYR A 109 3.58 -6.15 5.59
CA TYR A 109 3.81 -5.17 4.53
C TYR A 109 4.71 -4.04 5.02
N ASN A 110 5.59 -3.59 4.13
CA ASN A 110 6.60 -2.58 4.41
C ASN A 110 6.35 -1.32 3.55
N ILE A 111 6.26 -0.17 4.21
CA ILE A 111 6.16 1.14 3.56
C ILE A 111 7.22 2.04 4.21
N ALA A 112 8.13 2.58 3.42
CA ALA A 112 9.16 3.47 3.94
C ALA A 112 9.41 4.65 3.01
N LEU A 113 9.76 5.78 3.60
CA LEU A 113 10.26 6.98 2.95
C LEU A 113 11.59 7.35 3.60
N LYS A 114 12.60 7.65 2.80
CA LYS A 114 13.85 8.23 3.31
C LYS A 114 14.41 9.27 2.35
N THR A 115 15.19 10.20 2.91
CA THR A 115 16.00 11.15 2.17
C THR A 115 17.40 11.21 2.78
N SER A 116 18.40 11.48 1.95
CA SER A 116 19.77 11.76 2.39
C SER A 116 20.09 13.25 2.43
N ASP A 117 19.17 14.11 2.01
CA ASP A 117 19.41 15.54 1.90
C ASP A 117 19.45 16.20 3.30
N PRO A 118 20.55 16.90 3.68
CA PRO A 118 20.63 17.62 4.94
C PRO A 118 19.58 18.73 5.08
N ASN A 119 19.14 19.35 3.98
CA ASN A 119 18.24 20.51 3.94
C ASN A 119 16.76 20.12 4.07
N VAL A 120 16.44 18.82 3.98
CA VAL A 120 15.08 18.30 4.08
C VAL A 120 14.85 17.63 5.43
N SER A 121 13.76 17.95 6.12
CA SER A 121 13.39 17.27 7.36
C SER A 121 11.95 16.77 7.33
N LEU A 122 11.72 15.54 7.79
CA LEU A 122 10.40 15.00 8.09
C LEU A 122 9.81 15.76 9.28
N ILE A 123 8.68 16.44 9.06
CA ILE A 123 8.01 17.26 10.07
C ILE A 123 6.70 16.65 10.57
N ASN A 124 6.06 15.79 9.76
CA ASN A 124 4.82 15.14 10.14
C ASN A 124 4.61 13.85 9.33
N TYR A 125 3.76 12.96 9.82
CA TYR A 125 3.46 11.69 9.15
C TYR A 125 2.17 11.05 9.68
N LEU A 126 1.52 10.21 8.88
CA LEU A 126 0.32 9.45 9.24
C LEU A 126 0.37 8.01 8.69
N PRO A 127 -0.04 7.01 9.48
CA PRO A 127 -0.42 7.11 10.91
C PRO A 127 0.76 7.37 11.83
N LYS A 128 0.52 8.10 12.94
CA LYS A 128 1.57 8.38 13.96
C LYS A 128 1.76 7.27 14.97
N ASN A 129 0.65 6.75 15.46
CA ASN A 129 0.60 5.78 16.54
C ASN A 129 0.25 4.39 15.99
N LYS A 130 0.57 3.38 16.78
CA LYS A 130 0.09 2.01 16.59
C LYS A 130 -1.43 1.99 16.47
N ILE A 131 -1.96 1.35 15.43
CA ILE A 131 -3.39 1.29 15.15
C ILE A 131 -3.82 -0.11 14.71
N GLU A 132 -4.81 -0.66 15.41
CA GLU A 132 -5.31 -2.04 15.28
C GLU A 132 -6.72 -2.09 14.68
N THR A 133 -7.32 -0.94 14.37
CA THR A 133 -8.65 -0.88 13.77
C THR A 133 -8.62 -1.44 12.35
N ILE A 134 -9.68 -2.16 11.97
CA ILE A 134 -9.81 -2.75 10.63
C ILE A 134 -9.70 -1.67 9.57
N ASP A 135 -10.44 -0.57 9.72
CA ASP A 135 -10.34 0.58 8.85
C ASP A 135 -9.52 1.67 9.53
N VAL A 136 -8.46 2.09 8.85
CA VAL A 136 -7.62 3.22 9.25
C VAL A 136 -8.02 4.41 8.42
N SER A 137 -8.51 5.45 9.08
CA SER A 137 -8.88 6.72 8.48
C SER A 137 -8.33 7.85 9.34
N GLN A 138 -7.48 8.70 8.77
CA GLN A 138 -6.94 9.88 9.44
C GLN A 138 -6.78 11.01 8.42
N THR A 139 -6.82 12.25 8.87
CA THR A 139 -6.66 13.42 8.02
C THR A 139 -5.55 14.32 8.53
N LEU A 140 -4.68 14.74 7.62
CA LEU A 140 -3.71 15.80 7.82
C LEU A 140 -4.33 17.12 7.36
N GLY A 141 -4.46 18.08 8.26
CA GLY A 141 -4.84 19.46 7.95
C GLY A 141 -3.62 20.38 7.90
N TYR A 142 -3.67 21.35 7.00
CA TYR A 142 -2.72 22.44 6.87
C TYR A 142 -3.45 23.78 6.99
N THR A 143 -2.88 24.67 7.80
CA THR A 143 -3.31 26.06 7.93
C THR A 143 -2.15 26.97 7.55
N ILE A 144 -2.49 28.08 6.90
CA ILE A 144 -1.52 29.09 6.44
C ILE A 144 -0.60 29.53 7.60
N GLY A 145 0.68 29.72 7.29
CA GLY A 145 1.75 29.97 8.25
C GLY A 145 2.48 28.71 8.74
N GLY A 146 2.31 27.56 8.08
CA GLY A 146 3.11 26.36 8.37
C GLY A 146 2.55 25.43 9.45
N ASN A 147 1.25 25.53 9.78
CA ASN A 147 0.66 24.75 10.86
C ASN A 147 0.06 23.44 10.35
N PHE A 148 0.64 22.31 10.76
CA PHE A 148 0.14 20.97 10.41
C PHE A 148 -0.51 20.29 11.62
N GLN A 149 -1.74 19.81 11.43
CA GLN A 149 -2.48 19.09 12.47
C GLN A 149 -3.00 17.76 11.95
N SER A 150 -3.03 16.76 12.82
CA SER A 150 -3.48 15.39 12.49
C SER A 150 -4.67 15.00 13.35
N ALA A 151 -5.76 14.52 12.74
CA ALA A 151 -6.94 14.06 13.46
C ALA A 151 -7.53 12.76 12.87
N PRO A 152 -8.14 11.86 13.68
CA PRO A 152 -8.81 10.63 13.20
C PRO A 152 -10.01 10.91 12.29
N SER A 153 -10.76 11.96 12.60
CA SER A 153 -11.77 12.54 11.72
C SER A 153 -11.77 14.05 11.92
N ILE A 154 -11.86 14.80 10.81
CA ILE A 154 -12.04 16.25 10.88
C ILE A 154 -13.52 16.50 10.63
N ASN A 155 -14.30 16.54 11.71
CA ASN A 155 -15.66 17.07 11.68
C ASN A 155 -15.57 18.59 11.66
N GLY A 156 -15.58 19.18 10.47
CA GLY A 156 -15.61 20.62 10.30
C GLY A 156 -15.19 21.02 8.89
N LYS A 157 -16.16 21.28 8.00
CA LYS A 157 -15.91 22.07 6.79
C LYS A 157 -15.38 23.44 7.25
N GLY A 158 -14.13 23.77 6.91
CA GLY A 158 -13.56 25.11 7.13
C GLY A 158 -12.52 25.25 8.25
N ALA A 159 -12.08 24.19 8.92
CA ALA A 159 -11.03 24.30 9.96
C ALA A 159 -9.60 24.45 9.40
N PHE A 160 -9.37 24.02 8.15
CA PHE A 160 -8.05 24.00 7.51
C PHE A 160 -8.14 24.58 6.10
N ASN A 161 -7.08 25.25 5.66
CA ASN A 161 -6.95 25.76 4.30
C ASN A 161 -6.75 24.62 3.29
N TYR A 162 -6.05 23.56 3.69
CA TYR A 162 -5.86 22.36 2.90
C TYR A 162 -5.94 21.13 3.78
N ALA A 163 -6.46 20.02 3.25
CA ALA A 163 -6.51 18.76 3.99
C ALA A 163 -6.30 17.55 3.09
N LYS A 164 -5.59 16.54 3.61
CA LYS A 164 -5.33 15.29 2.92
C LYS A 164 -5.65 14.11 3.82
N LYS A 165 -6.50 13.21 3.33
CA LYS A 165 -6.98 12.04 4.06
C LYS A 165 -6.22 10.78 3.65
N ILE A 166 -5.87 9.94 4.63
CA ILE A 166 -5.53 8.53 4.42
C ILE A 166 -6.71 7.63 4.72
N SER A 167 -6.85 6.55 3.96
CA SER A 167 -7.87 5.52 4.18
C SER A 167 -7.36 4.19 3.66
N TYR A 168 -7.28 3.18 4.51
CA TYR A 168 -7.00 1.80 4.09
C TYR A 168 -7.61 0.79 5.04
N ASN A 169 -7.87 -0.40 4.53
CA ASN A 169 -8.31 -1.55 5.30
C ASN A 169 -7.09 -2.42 5.66
N GLN A 170 -7.05 -2.91 6.88
CA GLN A 170 -6.02 -3.79 7.41
C GLN A 170 -6.62 -4.90 8.27
N GLN A 171 -7.75 -5.49 7.85
CA GLN A 171 -8.42 -6.56 8.59
C GLN A 171 -7.44 -7.68 8.99
N ASN A 172 -7.43 -8.04 10.29
CA ASN A 172 -6.52 -9.01 10.92
C ASN A 172 -5.05 -8.60 11.00
N TYR A 173 -4.72 -7.35 10.65
CA TYR A 173 -3.38 -6.78 10.69
C TYR A 173 -3.33 -5.56 11.61
N ILE A 174 -2.11 -5.11 11.88
CA ILE A 174 -1.80 -3.99 12.73
C ILE A 174 -0.75 -3.10 12.07
N SER A 175 -0.98 -1.79 12.09
CA SER A 175 -0.03 -0.79 11.59
C SER A 175 0.74 -0.15 12.73
N GLU A 176 2.06 -0.08 12.59
CA GLU A 176 2.95 0.60 13.53
C GLU A 176 4.11 1.30 12.82
N VAL A 177 4.67 2.31 13.48
CA VAL A 177 5.89 3.00 13.04
C VAL A 177 7.07 2.34 13.74
N VAL A 178 7.92 1.66 12.98
CA VAL A 178 9.07 0.93 13.55
C VAL A 178 10.36 1.74 13.54
N GLN A 179 10.43 2.75 12.68
CA GLN A 179 11.58 3.64 12.60
C GLN A 179 11.09 5.01 12.16
N GLN A 180 11.52 6.05 12.88
CA GLN A 180 11.27 7.44 12.52
C GLN A 180 12.41 8.33 13.02
N ASN A 181 12.83 9.26 12.18
CA ASN A 181 13.66 10.40 12.55
C ASN A 181 13.44 11.54 11.52
N SER A 182 14.25 12.59 11.57
CA SER A 182 14.12 13.73 10.65
C SER A 182 14.39 13.39 9.17
N LYS A 183 14.93 12.21 8.84
CA LYS A 183 15.34 11.84 7.47
C LYS A 183 14.64 10.60 6.94
N ASN A 184 14.05 9.78 7.80
CA ASN A 184 13.37 8.56 7.38
C ASN A 184 12.17 8.24 8.26
N ILE A 185 11.24 7.50 7.66
CA ILE A 185 10.14 6.86 8.34
C ILE A 185 9.84 5.51 7.70
N LYS A 186 9.51 4.53 8.53
CA LYS A 186 9.09 3.19 8.12
C LYS A 186 7.87 2.75 8.92
N TRP A 187 6.83 2.39 8.17
CA TRP A 187 5.65 1.70 8.69
C TRP A 187 5.72 0.22 8.36
N GLU A 188 5.20 -0.57 9.30
CA GLU A 188 4.98 -2.00 9.12
C GLU A 188 3.51 -2.30 9.39
N VAL A 189 2.88 -3.02 8.46
CA VAL A 189 1.52 -3.55 8.62
C VAL A 189 1.64 -5.05 8.80
N LYS A 190 1.59 -5.51 10.06
CA LYS A 190 1.88 -6.90 10.46
C LYS A 190 0.60 -7.70 10.67
N ALA A 191 0.65 -8.99 10.37
CA ALA A 191 -0.39 -9.91 10.77
C ALA A 191 -0.51 -9.90 12.31
N ASN A 192 -1.74 -9.79 12.82
CA ASN A 192 -2.00 -9.66 14.26
C ASN A 192 -2.77 -10.87 14.80
N ALA A 193 -4.06 -10.95 14.49
CA ALA A 193 -4.96 -11.96 15.01
C ALA A 193 -6.06 -12.28 14.00
N PHE A 194 -6.41 -13.56 13.89
CA PHE A 194 -7.33 -14.11 12.90
C PHE A 194 -8.45 -14.87 13.59
N ASN A 195 -9.66 -14.79 13.04
CA ASN A 195 -10.78 -15.55 13.57
C ASN A 195 -10.78 -16.95 12.93
N SER A 196 -10.88 -17.97 13.78
CA SER A 196 -11.11 -19.37 13.41
C SER A 196 -12.42 -19.85 14.02
N GLU A 197 -12.89 -21.02 13.62
CA GLU A 197 -14.08 -21.68 14.20
C GLU A 197 -13.92 -21.92 15.72
N ASP A 198 -12.71 -22.23 16.17
CA ASP A 198 -12.37 -22.50 17.57
C ASP A 198 -12.00 -21.24 18.38
N GLY A 199 -12.09 -20.05 17.78
CA GLY A 199 -11.77 -18.76 18.41
C GLY A 199 -10.67 -17.98 17.71
N GLN A 200 -10.13 -16.98 18.40
CA GLN A 200 -9.12 -16.08 17.83
C GLN A 200 -7.72 -16.70 17.91
N LEU A 201 -7.05 -16.82 16.76
CA LEU A 201 -5.68 -17.31 16.63
C LEU A 201 -4.71 -16.15 16.43
N SER A 202 -3.53 -16.24 17.04
CA SER A 202 -2.44 -15.31 16.78
C SER A 202 -1.85 -15.52 15.38
N ALA A 203 -1.29 -14.46 14.78
CA ALA A 203 -0.49 -14.56 13.56
C ALA A 203 0.69 -15.55 13.67
N TYR A 204 1.18 -15.77 14.89
CA TYR A 204 2.30 -16.67 15.18
C TYR A 204 1.89 -18.13 15.36
N ASP A 205 0.58 -18.44 15.35
CA ASP A 205 0.12 -19.82 15.45
C ASP A 205 0.58 -20.64 14.23
N SER A 206 1.17 -21.81 14.49
CA SER A 206 1.70 -22.68 13.45
C SER A 206 0.60 -23.31 12.59
N HIS A 207 -0.57 -23.57 13.15
CA HIS A 207 -1.73 -24.14 12.47
C HIS A 207 -2.62 -23.10 11.79
N LEU A 208 -2.25 -21.81 11.88
CA LEU A 208 -2.97 -20.75 11.19
C LEU A 208 -3.09 -21.04 9.68
N PHE A 209 -4.33 -20.99 9.19
CA PHE A 209 -4.77 -21.30 7.81
C PHE A 209 -4.69 -22.76 7.37
N VAL A 210 -4.26 -23.68 8.23
CA VAL A 210 -4.17 -25.11 7.91
C VAL A 210 -5.49 -25.80 8.21
N ARG A 211 -5.90 -26.74 7.37
CA ARG A 211 -7.07 -27.61 7.61
C ARG A 211 -6.83 -29.00 7.05
N SER A 212 -7.56 -29.99 7.57
CA SER A 212 -7.59 -31.32 6.98
C SER A 212 -7.91 -31.27 5.48
N PRO A 213 -7.16 -32.00 4.64
CA PRO A 213 -7.27 -31.87 3.19
C PRO A 213 -8.61 -32.40 2.69
N ILE A 214 -9.26 -31.62 1.84
CA ILE A 214 -10.49 -32.04 1.13
C ILE A 214 -10.20 -32.62 -0.26
N GLY A 215 -8.92 -32.70 -0.64
CA GLY A 215 -8.46 -33.10 -1.95
C GLY A 215 -6.93 -33.21 -2.01
N PRO A 216 -6.38 -33.65 -3.15
CA PRO A 216 -4.95 -33.92 -3.30
C PRO A 216 -4.10 -32.67 -3.56
N ASN A 217 -4.71 -31.54 -3.96
CA ASN A 217 -3.97 -30.37 -4.40
C ASN A 217 -3.40 -29.60 -3.21
N ALA A 218 -2.30 -28.86 -3.43
CA ALA A 218 -1.71 -28.02 -2.40
C ALA A 218 -2.69 -27.03 -1.75
N ARG A 219 -3.64 -26.50 -2.53
CA ARG A 219 -4.67 -25.57 -2.03
C ARG A 219 -5.62 -26.21 -1.03
N ASP A 220 -5.87 -27.52 -1.15
CA ASP A 220 -6.89 -28.23 -0.38
C ASP A 220 -6.51 -28.42 1.10
N PHE A 221 -5.21 -28.28 1.42
CA PHE A 221 -4.62 -28.38 2.76
C PHE A 221 -4.77 -27.10 3.59
N PHE A 222 -5.33 -26.03 3.00
CA PHE A 222 -5.47 -24.72 3.64
C PHE A 222 -6.91 -24.22 3.55
N VAL A 223 -7.32 -23.35 4.48
CA VAL A 223 -8.67 -22.76 4.55
C VAL A 223 -9.05 -22.05 3.25
N SER A 224 -10.34 -21.97 2.91
CA SER A 224 -10.83 -21.32 1.67
C SER A 224 -10.51 -19.81 1.62
N ASP A 225 -10.57 -19.21 0.43
CA ASP A 225 -10.26 -17.78 0.26
C ASP A 225 -11.24 -16.89 1.04
N ASP A 226 -12.49 -17.32 1.24
CA ASP A 226 -13.49 -16.62 2.06
C ASP A 226 -13.08 -16.48 3.53
N ASN A 227 -12.20 -17.37 4.01
CA ASN A 227 -11.66 -17.34 5.37
C ASN A 227 -10.29 -16.65 5.45
N LEU A 228 -9.74 -16.20 4.32
CA LEU A 228 -8.51 -15.43 4.28
C LEU A 228 -8.87 -13.94 4.19
N PRO A 229 -8.24 -13.06 4.99
CA PRO A 229 -8.48 -11.63 4.85
C PRO A 229 -7.91 -11.08 3.54
N PRO A 230 -8.39 -9.91 3.06
CA PRO A 230 -7.95 -9.29 1.81
C PRO A 230 -6.43 -9.16 1.65
N LEU A 231 -5.75 -8.86 2.77
CA LEU A 231 -4.30 -8.71 2.82
C LEU A 231 -3.55 -10.01 2.55
N ILE A 232 -4.19 -11.18 2.63
CA ILE A 232 -3.58 -12.47 2.32
C ILE A 232 -4.01 -12.96 0.93
N HIS A 233 -5.30 -13.01 0.61
CA HIS A 233 -5.72 -13.60 -0.67
C HIS A 233 -5.51 -12.65 -1.88
N SER A 234 -5.47 -11.33 -1.66
CA SER A 234 -5.29 -10.33 -2.73
C SER A 234 -4.00 -9.52 -2.57
N GLY A 235 -3.93 -8.72 -1.50
CA GLY A 235 -2.84 -7.77 -1.29
C GLY A 235 -3.25 -6.60 -0.43
N PHE A 236 -2.35 -5.64 -0.31
CA PHE A 236 -2.53 -4.45 0.50
C PHE A 236 -2.60 -3.19 -0.36
N ASN A 237 -3.58 -2.33 -0.08
CA ASN A 237 -3.70 -1.01 -0.69
C ASN A 237 -3.19 0.05 0.32
N PRO A 238 -1.90 0.40 0.28
CA PRO A 238 -1.36 1.40 1.19
C PRO A 238 -2.03 2.76 1.00
N SER A 239 -2.15 3.50 2.10
CA SER A 239 -2.48 4.91 2.09
C SER A 239 -1.81 5.57 3.29
N PHE A 240 -0.62 6.14 3.09
CA PHE A 240 0.20 6.77 4.13
C PHE A 240 0.52 8.21 3.73
N ILE A 241 0.81 9.07 4.69
CA ILE A 241 1.27 10.44 4.44
C ILE A 241 2.57 10.69 5.19
N ALA A 242 3.49 11.38 4.53
CA ALA A 242 4.64 12.01 5.15
C ALA A 242 4.71 13.47 4.69
N THR A 243 5.02 14.38 5.58
CA THR A 243 5.25 15.78 5.26
C THR A 243 6.69 16.11 5.56
N VAL A 244 7.38 16.68 4.58
CA VAL A 244 8.76 17.13 4.70
C VAL A 244 8.83 18.64 4.51
N SER A 245 9.71 19.29 5.26
CA SER A 245 10.08 20.70 5.06
C SER A 245 11.46 20.79 4.41
N HIS A 246 11.67 21.82 3.59
CA HIS A 246 12.94 22.14 2.96
C HIS A 246 13.31 23.60 3.27
N GLU A 247 14.59 23.84 3.59
CA GLU A 247 15.09 25.21 3.81
C GLU A 247 15.12 25.99 2.49
N LYS A 248 14.39 27.10 2.42
CA LYS A 248 14.39 27.96 1.21
C LYS A 248 15.80 28.42 0.88
N ASP A 249 16.08 28.55 -0.42
CA ASP A 249 17.37 28.97 -0.97
C ASP A 249 18.56 28.03 -0.65
N LYS A 250 18.29 26.79 -0.18
CA LYS A 250 19.31 25.77 0.12
C LYS A 250 19.19 24.56 -0.80
N GLY A 251 19.57 24.74 -2.06
CA GLY A 251 19.59 23.68 -3.07
C GLY A 251 18.24 23.57 -3.79
N ASP A 252 18.30 23.40 -5.10
CA ASP A 252 17.09 23.39 -5.93
C ASP A 252 16.39 22.02 -5.93
N THR A 253 17.12 20.95 -5.58
CA THR A 253 16.66 19.56 -5.72
C THR A 253 17.01 18.69 -4.53
N SER A 254 16.11 17.76 -4.20
CA SER A 254 16.34 16.73 -3.18
C SER A 254 15.95 15.34 -3.69
N GLU A 255 16.63 14.31 -3.20
CA GLU A 255 16.32 12.92 -3.52
C GLU A 255 15.57 12.23 -2.38
N PHE A 256 14.58 11.42 -2.76
CA PHE A 256 13.77 10.59 -1.87
C PHE A 256 13.73 9.16 -2.37
N GLU A 257 13.83 8.19 -1.47
CA GLU A 257 13.57 6.79 -1.78
C GLU A 257 12.29 6.34 -1.10
N ILE A 258 11.34 5.81 -1.88
CA ILE A 258 10.09 5.22 -1.38
C ILE A 258 10.14 3.71 -1.60
N ALA A 259 10.01 2.96 -0.52
CA ALA A 259 10.08 1.50 -0.53
C ALA A 259 8.74 0.88 -0.19
N TYR A 260 8.21 0.05 -1.08
CA TYR A 260 7.01 -0.75 -0.90
C TYR A 260 7.35 -2.23 -1.01
N GLY A 261 6.92 -3.04 -0.05
CA GLY A 261 7.14 -4.47 -0.14
C GLY A 261 6.52 -5.26 0.99
N ARG A 262 7.12 -6.42 1.26
CA ARG A 262 6.57 -7.41 2.18
C ARG A 262 7.65 -8.32 2.77
N ASN A 263 7.34 -8.90 3.93
CA ASN A 263 8.00 -10.08 4.46
C ASN A 263 7.04 -11.26 4.36
N LEU A 264 7.52 -12.40 3.88
CA LEU A 264 6.72 -13.59 3.65
C LEU A 264 7.11 -14.69 4.63
N ASP A 265 6.08 -15.33 5.17
CA ASP A 265 6.16 -16.53 5.97
C ASP A 265 5.84 -17.75 5.11
N ILE A 266 6.37 -18.90 5.53
CA ILE A 266 6.05 -20.19 4.92
C ILE A 266 5.38 -21.09 5.96
N THR A 267 4.19 -21.56 5.66
CA THR A 267 3.51 -22.62 6.41
C THR A 267 3.62 -23.92 5.63
N TYR A 268 4.12 -24.97 6.28
CA TYR A 268 4.09 -26.33 5.79
C TYR A 268 2.96 -27.09 6.47
N ALA A 269 2.19 -27.82 5.67
CA ALA A 269 1.10 -28.67 6.15
C ALA A 269 1.34 -30.09 5.65
N THR A 270 1.51 -31.03 6.57
CA THR A 270 1.76 -32.45 6.26
C THR A 270 0.59 -33.28 6.74
N PHE A 271 -0.02 -34.06 5.86
CA PHE A 271 -1.14 -34.91 6.22
C PHE A 271 -0.71 -36.36 6.40
N PHE A 272 -0.97 -36.91 7.58
CA PHE A 272 -0.78 -38.32 7.89
C PHE A 272 -2.15 -38.98 8.11
N THR A 273 -2.46 -40.02 7.36
CA THR A 273 -3.78 -40.67 7.37
C THR A 273 -4.24 -41.18 8.73
N ARG A 274 -3.30 -41.47 9.65
CA ARG A 274 -3.59 -42.01 10.99
C ARG A 274 -3.61 -40.96 12.11
N THR A 275 -2.87 -39.86 11.96
CA THR A 275 -2.65 -38.88 13.05
C THR A 275 -3.20 -37.49 12.72
N GLY A 276 -3.67 -37.27 11.50
CA GLY A 276 -4.23 -36.00 11.06
C GLY A 276 -3.19 -35.09 10.40
N ILE A 277 -3.50 -33.78 10.38
CA ILE A 277 -2.65 -32.77 9.76
C ILE A 277 -1.70 -32.16 10.78
N PHE A 278 -0.43 -32.05 10.40
CA PHE A 278 0.61 -31.39 11.18
C PHE A 278 1.08 -30.13 10.46
N ALA A 279 1.18 -29.03 11.20
CA ALA A 279 1.61 -27.75 10.65
C ALA A 279 2.95 -27.27 11.25
N GLU A 280 3.82 -26.75 10.39
CA GLU A 280 5.06 -26.09 10.78
C GLU A 280 5.16 -24.71 10.12
N ARG A 281 5.61 -23.70 10.88
CA ARG A 281 5.79 -22.34 10.39
C ARG A 281 7.27 -21.97 10.34
N ARG A 282 7.72 -21.51 9.18
CA ARG A 282 8.99 -20.78 9.04
C ARG A 282 8.69 -19.28 8.97
N HIS A 283 8.80 -18.64 10.13
CA HIS A 283 8.64 -17.20 10.25
C HIS A 283 9.80 -16.43 9.61
N ASN A 284 9.52 -15.29 8.98
CA ASN A 284 10.48 -14.46 8.26
C ASN A 284 11.30 -15.23 7.20
N ALA A 285 10.65 -16.14 6.48
CA ALA A 285 11.31 -16.95 5.46
C ALA A 285 11.90 -16.10 4.33
N LEU A 286 11.19 -15.04 3.91
CA LEU A 286 11.66 -14.09 2.90
C LEU A 286 11.39 -12.65 3.36
N VAL A 287 12.41 -11.98 3.89
CA VAL A 287 12.31 -10.60 4.41
C VAL A 287 12.72 -9.55 3.37
N ASN A 288 12.25 -8.32 3.56
CA ASN A 288 12.63 -7.12 2.79
C ASN A 288 12.50 -7.28 1.27
N ARG A 289 11.45 -7.95 0.80
CA ARG A 289 11.14 -8.09 -0.63
C ARG A 289 10.47 -6.81 -1.14
N ASN A 290 11.27 -5.75 -1.25
CA ASN A 290 10.81 -4.38 -1.48
C ASN A 290 11.20 -3.86 -2.87
N LEU A 291 10.24 -3.22 -3.54
CA LEU A 291 10.48 -2.30 -4.64
C LEU A 291 10.86 -0.94 -4.04
N VAL A 292 12.05 -0.45 -4.39
CA VAL A 292 12.54 0.87 -3.99
C VAL A 292 12.62 1.75 -5.22
N ILE A 293 11.96 2.90 -5.18
CA ILE A 293 11.95 3.88 -6.27
C ILE A 293 12.59 5.16 -5.74
N LYS A 294 13.51 5.71 -6.53
CA LYS A 294 14.16 6.99 -6.27
C LYS A 294 13.45 8.10 -7.03
N TYR A 295 13.06 9.13 -6.31
CA TYR A 295 12.43 10.34 -6.83
C TYR A 295 13.35 11.54 -6.59
N GLU A 296 13.50 12.38 -7.59
CA GLU A 296 14.09 13.70 -7.49
C GLU A 296 12.96 14.73 -7.46
N VAL A 297 12.98 15.57 -6.45
CA VAL A 297 12.04 16.68 -6.24
C VAL A 297 12.80 17.96 -6.56
N ASN A 298 12.26 18.80 -7.45
CA ASN A 298 12.77 20.15 -7.65
C ASN A 298 11.85 21.16 -6.95
N TRP A 299 12.37 21.81 -5.91
CA TRP A 299 11.61 22.74 -5.07
C TRP A 299 11.27 24.05 -5.79
N LYS A 300 12.10 24.45 -6.77
CA LYS A 300 11.93 25.69 -7.53
C LYS A 300 10.90 25.54 -8.64
N THR A 301 10.98 24.47 -9.41
CA THR A 301 10.06 24.20 -10.53
C THR A 301 8.82 23.41 -10.13
N HIS A 302 8.81 22.82 -8.92
CA HIS A 302 7.74 21.94 -8.42
C HIS A 302 7.51 20.74 -9.36
N GLU A 303 8.61 20.21 -9.88
CA GLU A 303 8.65 19.01 -10.71
C GLU A 303 9.14 17.82 -9.91
N ILE A 304 8.65 16.64 -10.30
CA ILE A 304 9.07 15.34 -9.77
C ILE A 304 9.62 14.54 -10.94
N LYS A 305 10.73 13.83 -10.71
CA LYS A 305 11.34 12.93 -11.70
C LYS A 305 11.70 11.61 -11.06
N VAL A 306 11.39 10.51 -11.73
CA VAL A 306 11.85 9.18 -11.31
C VAL A 306 13.29 8.98 -11.77
N LYS A 307 14.21 8.76 -10.82
CA LYS A 307 15.66 8.57 -11.10
C LYS A 307 16.04 7.12 -11.33
N GLY A 308 15.29 6.17 -10.77
CA GLY A 308 15.53 4.75 -10.94
C GLY A 308 14.80 3.88 -9.93
N HIS A 309 14.88 2.56 -10.13
CA HIS A 309 14.28 1.54 -9.26
C HIS A 309 15.06 0.20 -9.35
N ASN A 310 14.75 -0.77 -8.47
CA ASN A 310 15.36 -2.12 -8.41
C ASN A 310 14.47 -3.27 -8.96
#